data_AF-A0A1F4KG79-F1
#
_entry.id   AF-A0A1F4KG79-F1
#
_cell.length_a   1.000
_cell.length_b   1.000
_cell.length_c   1.000
_cell.angle_alpha   90.00
_cell.angle_beta   90.00
_cell.angle_gamma   90.00
#
_symmetry.space_group_name_H-M   'P 1'
#
loop_
_entity.id
_entity.type
_entity.pdbx_description
1 polymer ?
#
loop_
_entity_poly.entity_id
_entity_poly.type
_entity_poly.pdbx_seq_one_letter_code
_entity_poly.pdbx_strand_id
1 'polypeptide(L)'
;MANNAIFARLSNLWTGFISLWVSDIEKEHPEIAYQNAIASMIEKYSQLKAATGAIIARRQEITARLDTHERELASVSADLETALATNQDDLAVVLIQKKNALDTAITDLRADAAQATTDADTAKDSLIQVKSEIDKLKAEKDRMLAQMHSAQARIKIQGQLDGLSVDAEVQALGAVRDHIKSQVAQASLGSELHNSDLDVRLNKLRQSSGSVTAKAQLDAMKQARAAAQATPAKTL
;
A
#
# COMPACT_ATOMS: atom_id res chain seq x y z
N MET A 1 26.82 -27.79 -14.07
CA MET A 1 25.33 -27.73 -14.13
C MET A 1 24.63 -28.06 -12.80
N ALA A 2 25.34 -28.37 -11.71
CA ALA A 2 24.73 -28.68 -10.40
C ALA A 2 24.25 -27.44 -9.60
N ASN A 3 24.94 -26.29 -9.71
CA ASN A 3 24.58 -25.07 -8.97
C ASN A 3 23.16 -24.57 -9.26
N ASN A 4 22.72 -24.57 -10.52
CA ASN A 4 21.38 -24.10 -10.88
C ASN A 4 20.26 -24.97 -10.29
N ALA A 5 20.50 -26.28 -10.10
CA ALA A 5 19.49 -27.19 -9.58
C ALA A 5 19.26 -26.99 -8.07
N ILE A 6 20.32 -26.70 -7.32
CA ILE A 6 20.23 -26.42 -5.88
C ILE A 6 19.64 -25.02 -5.65
N PHE A 7 20.08 -24.01 -6.41
CA PHE A 7 19.48 -22.67 -6.39
C PHE A 7 17.99 -22.67 -6.76
N ALA A 8 17.59 -23.41 -7.80
CA ALA A 8 16.19 -23.54 -8.17
C ALA A 8 15.39 -24.20 -7.04
N ARG A 9 15.93 -25.21 -6.36
CA ARG A 9 15.28 -25.85 -5.21
C ARG A 9 15.16 -24.92 -4.01
N LEU A 10 16.20 -24.12 -3.71
CA LEU A 10 16.19 -23.16 -2.61
C LEU A 10 15.21 -22.01 -2.89
N SER A 11 15.23 -21.47 -4.11
CA SER A 11 14.27 -20.48 -4.61
C SER A 11 12.84 -20.99 -4.53
N ASN A 12 12.59 -22.22 -4.98
CA ASN A 12 11.25 -22.83 -4.99
C ASN A 12 10.73 -23.11 -3.57
N LEU A 13 11.59 -23.54 -2.64
CA LEU A 13 11.25 -23.68 -1.23
C LEU A 13 10.88 -22.32 -0.61
N TRP A 14 11.59 -21.27 -1.00
CA TRP A 14 11.36 -19.91 -0.51
C TRP A 14 10.07 -19.29 -1.06
N THR A 15 9.80 -19.41 -2.35
CA THR A 15 8.54 -18.96 -2.97
C THR A 15 7.35 -19.76 -2.48
N GLY A 16 7.52 -21.07 -2.27
CA GLY A 16 6.49 -21.93 -1.68
C GLY A 16 6.10 -21.46 -0.27
N PHE A 17 7.10 -21.13 0.56
CA PHE A 17 6.90 -20.62 1.91
C PHE A 17 6.18 -19.26 1.94
N ILE A 18 6.54 -18.33 1.06
CA ILE A 18 5.85 -17.02 0.95
C ILE A 18 4.39 -17.21 0.53
N SER A 19 4.13 -18.11 -0.44
CA SER A 19 2.77 -18.34 -0.95
C SER A 19 1.82 -18.90 0.11
N LEU A 20 2.32 -19.78 0.99
CA LEU A 20 1.54 -20.36 2.08
C LEU A 20 1.16 -19.31 3.13
N TRP A 21 2.02 -18.32 3.35
CA TRP A 21 1.80 -17.31 4.40
C TRP A 21 0.94 -16.12 3.92
N VAL A 22 1.08 -15.71 2.65
CA VAL A 22 0.19 -14.70 2.03
C VAL A 22 -1.28 -15.16 2.03
N SER A 23 -1.53 -16.48 2.00
CA SER A 23 -2.88 -17.04 1.99
C SER A 23 -3.62 -16.91 3.34
N ASP A 24 -2.92 -16.74 4.46
CA ASP A 24 -3.49 -16.79 5.81
C ASP A 24 -3.65 -15.41 6.49
N ILE A 25 -3.36 -14.31 5.80
CA ILE A 25 -3.40 -12.96 6.40
C ILE A 25 -4.76 -12.31 6.16
N GLU A 26 -5.58 -12.36 7.20
CA GLU A 26 -6.75 -11.52 7.38
C GLU A 26 -6.39 -10.03 7.26
N LYS A 27 -7.28 -9.30 6.57
CA LYS A 27 -7.09 -7.95 6.03
C LYS A 27 -7.12 -6.82 7.07
N GLU A 28 -7.08 -7.10 8.37
CA GLU A 28 -7.32 -6.07 9.40
C GLU A 28 -6.04 -5.42 9.96
N HIS A 29 -4.87 -6.08 9.91
CA HIS A 29 -3.62 -5.53 10.45
C HIS A 29 -2.38 -5.85 9.59
N PRO A 30 -2.19 -5.17 8.44
CA PRO A 30 -1.05 -5.41 7.54
C PRO A 30 0.31 -5.14 8.22
N GLU A 31 0.37 -4.24 9.19
CA GLU A 31 1.59 -3.97 9.96
C GLU A 31 2.07 -5.20 10.73
N ILE A 32 1.17 -5.86 11.46
CA ILE A 32 1.47 -7.02 12.31
C ILE A 32 1.93 -8.19 11.43
N ALA A 33 1.28 -8.38 10.28
CA ALA A 33 1.70 -9.35 9.28
C ALA A 33 3.17 -9.13 8.88
N TYR A 34 3.53 -7.95 8.37
CA TYR A 34 4.92 -7.67 7.96
C TYR A 34 5.91 -7.82 9.14
N GLN A 35 5.56 -7.37 10.34
CA GLN A 35 6.41 -7.53 11.53
C GLN A 35 6.68 -9.02 11.84
N ASN A 36 5.64 -9.85 11.81
CA ASN A 36 5.76 -11.29 12.06
C ASN A 36 6.61 -11.99 10.99
N ALA A 37 6.40 -11.67 9.71
CA ALA A 37 7.23 -12.23 8.63
C ALA A 37 8.70 -11.83 8.79
N ILE A 38 8.99 -10.55 9.02
CA ILE A 38 10.37 -10.07 9.20
C ILE A 38 11.02 -10.74 10.41
N ALA A 39 10.31 -10.86 11.54
CA ALA A 39 10.83 -11.54 12.73
C ALA A 39 11.16 -13.02 12.43
N SER A 40 10.26 -13.75 11.77
CA SER A 40 10.51 -15.13 11.34
C SER A 40 11.71 -15.24 10.40
N MET A 41 11.87 -14.31 9.46
CA MET A 41 13.02 -14.29 8.56
C MET A 41 14.33 -14.05 9.31
N ILE A 42 14.34 -13.14 10.28
CA ILE A 42 15.51 -12.83 11.11
C ILE A 42 15.92 -14.04 11.93
N GLU A 43 14.96 -14.77 12.50
CA GLU A 43 15.24 -16.01 13.24
C GLU A 43 15.89 -17.06 12.34
N LYS A 44 15.31 -17.29 11.15
CA LYS A 44 15.88 -18.22 10.17
C LYS A 44 17.26 -17.78 9.67
N TYR A 45 17.46 -16.48 9.48
CA TYR A 45 18.77 -15.93 9.14
C TYR A 45 19.80 -16.20 10.23
N SER A 46 19.42 -16.11 11.51
CA SER A 46 20.29 -16.47 12.63
C SER A 46 20.73 -17.95 12.58
N GLN A 47 19.78 -18.85 12.34
CA GLN A 47 20.06 -20.28 12.19
C GLN A 47 20.96 -20.56 10.97
N LEU A 48 20.67 -19.93 9.82
CA LEU A 48 21.48 -20.05 8.62
C LEU A 48 22.90 -19.51 8.83
N LYS A 49 23.05 -18.41 9.57
CA LYS A 49 24.36 -17.84 9.93
C LYS A 49 25.18 -18.82 10.76
N ALA A 50 24.57 -19.48 11.75
CA ALA A 50 25.24 -20.49 12.56
C ALA A 50 25.69 -21.70 11.72
N ALA A 51 24.81 -22.22 10.85
CA ALA A 51 25.15 -23.32 9.94
C ALA A 51 26.27 -22.94 8.96
N THR A 52 26.21 -21.73 8.40
CA THR A 52 27.27 -21.19 7.52
C THR A 52 28.60 -21.10 8.26
N GLY A 53 28.58 -20.66 9.53
CA GLY A 53 29.77 -20.65 10.39
C GLY A 53 30.39 -22.04 10.57
N ALA A 54 29.57 -23.06 10.79
CA ALA A 54 30.04 -24.45 10.91
C ALA A 54 30.67 -24.97 9.61
N ILE A 55 30.10 -24.64 8.45
CA ILE A 55 30.65 -25.01 7.13
C ILE A 55 32.01 -24.33 6.91
N ILE A 56 32.13 -23.04 7.23
CA ILE A 56 33.40 -22.30 7.13
C ILE A 56 34.45 -22.90 8.07
N ALA A 57 34.07 -23.25 9.29
CA ALA A 57 34.97 -23.89 10.25
C ALA A 57 35.47 -25.25 9.72
N ARG A 58 34.58 -26.07 9.16
CA ARG A 58 34.95 -27.34 8.52
C ARG A 58 35.93 -27.14 7.36
N ARG A 59 35.70 -26.15 6.49
CA ARG A 59 36.65 -25.81 5.42
C ARG A 59 38.03 -25.47 6.00
N GLN A 60 38.07 -24.61 7.02
CA GLN A 60 39.32 -24.22 7.69
C GLN A 60 40.07 -25.44 8.25
N GLU A 61 39.35 -26.36 8.88
CA GLU A 61 39.92 -27.59 9.45
C GLU A 61 40.51 -28.49 8.36
N ILE A 62 39.78 -28.73 7.27
CA ILE A 62 40.26 -29.57 6.16
C ILE A 62 41.49 -28.96 5.50
N THR A 63 41.48 -27.64 5.24
CA THR A 63 42.65 -26.95 4.68
C THR A 63 43.84 -27.02 5.63
N ALA A 64 43.65 -26.85 6.95
CA ALA A 64 44.74 -26.96 7.92
C ALA A 64 45.32 -28.39 8.00
N ARG A 65 44.48 -29.41 7.86
CA ARG A 65 44.93 -30.81 7.75
C ARG A 65 45.73 -31.04 6.48
N LEU A 66 45.24 -30.55 5.35
CA LEU A 66 45.96 -30.62 4.06
C LEU A 66 47.35 -29.98 4.18
N ASP A 67 47.44 -28.76 4.69
CA ASP A 67 48.71 -28.05 4.89
C ASP A 67 49.67 -28.84 5.79
N THR A 68 49.15 -29.47 6.85
CA THR A 68 49.95 -30.32 7.75
C THR A 68 50.54 -31.51 7.01
N HIS A 69 49.73 -32.23 6.23
CA HIS A 69 50.20 -33.39 5.46
C HIS A 69 51.17 -32.99 4.36
N GLU A 70 50.97 -31.86 3.67
CA GLU A 70 51.90 -31.36 2.65
C GLU A 70 53.27 -31.01 3.26
N ARG A 71 53.30 -30.40 4.46
CA ARG A 71 54.55 -30.15 5.19
C ARG A 71 55.23 -31.46 5.63
N GLU A 72 54.45 -32.43 6.09
CA GLU A 72 54.99 -33.73 6.48
C GLU A 72 55.59 -34.47 5.26
N LEU A 73 54.90 -34.42 4.11
CA LEU A 73 55.41 -34.99 2.86
C LEU A 73 56.73 -34.34 2.44
N ALA A 74 56.85 -33.02 2.58
CA ALA A 74 58.09 -32.30 2.29
C ALA A 74 59.23 -32.75 3.21
N SER A 75 58.98 -32.91 4.51
CA SER A 75 59.97 -33.43 5.48
C SER A 75 60.38 -34.86 5.13
N VAL A 76 59.42 -35.76 4.91
CA VAL A 76 59.68 -37.17 4.58
C VAL A 76 60.46 -37.29 3.27
N SER A 77 60.21 -36.40 2.30
CA SER A 77 60.96 -36.38 1.04
C SER A 77 62.42 -35.96 1.27
N ALA A 78 62.67 -34.96 2.09
CA ALA A 78 64.05 -34.54 2.44
C ALA A 78 64.79 -35.62 3.25
N ASP A 79 64.11 -36.28 4.18
CA ASP A 79 64.66 -37.40 4.95
C ASP A 79 65.01 -38.58 4.02
N LEU A 80 64.16 -38.86 3.03
CA LEU A 80 64.39 -39.90 2.03
C LEU A 80 65.63 -39.61 1.19
N GLU A 81 65.79 -38.37 0.71
CA GLU A 81 66.99 -37.95 -0.03
C GLU A 81 68.26 -38.15 0.82
N THR A 82 68.20 -37.85 2.12
CA THR A 82 69.32 -38.04 3.05
C THR A 82 69.62 -39.53 3.28
N ALA A 83 68.59 -40.37 3.44
CA ALA A 83 68.74 -41.81 3.59
C ALA A 83 69.40 -42.43 2.36
N LEU A 84 68.99 -42.02 1.16
CA LEU A 84 69.59 -42.45 -0.11
C LEU A 84 71.04 -41.99 -0.25
N ALA A 85 71.34 -40.73 0.08
CA ALA A 85 72.71 -40.19 0.03
C ALA A 85 73.67 -40.89 1.01
N THR A 86 73.14 -41.45 2.09
CA THR A 86 73.91 -42.17 3.13
C THR A 86 73.84 -43.68 3.01
N ASN A 87 73.26 -44.22 1.92
CA ASN A 87 73.08 -45.66 1.65
C ASN A 87 72.34 -46.41 2.78
N GLN A 88 71.36 -45.76 3.41
CA GLN A 88 70.51 -46.37 4.43
C GLN A 88 69.26 -46.99 3.78
N ASP A 89 69.45 -48.08 3.05
CA ASP A 89 68.41 -48.67 2.20
C ASP A 89 67.15 -49.10 2.97
N ASP A 90 67.31 -49.69 4.16
CA ASP A 90 66.18 -50.10 5.01
C ASP A 90 65.32 -48.90 5.43
N LEU A 91 65.96 -47.76 5.75
CA LEU A 91 65.28 -46.52 6.11
C LEU A 91 64.60 -45.90 4.89
N ALA A 92 65.26 -45.92 3.72
CA ALA A 92 64.70 -45.41 2.48
C ALA A 92 63.41 -46.15 2.09
N VAL A 93 63.36 -47.48 2.26
CA VAL A 93 62.14 -48.28 1.99
C VAL A 93 60.97 -47.82 2.87
N VAL A 94 61.18 -47.61 4.17
CA VAL A 94 60.14 -47.15 5.10
C VAL A 94 59.67 -45.73 4.75
N LEU A 95 60.60 -44.83 4.42
CA LEU A 95 60.28 -43.45 4.03
C LEU A 95 59.50 -43.39 2.71
N ILE A 96 59.81 -44.26 1.73
CA ILE A 96 59.03 -44.39 0.49
C ILE A 96 57.60 -44.84 0.79
N GLN A 97 57.42 -45.84 1.65
CA GLN A 97 56.08 -46.29 2.04
C GLN A 97 55.28 -45.17 2.71
N LYS A 98 55.91 -44.42 3.63
CA LYS A 98 55.30 -43.26 4.28
C LYS A 98 54.94 -42.16 3.28
N LYS A 99 55.84 -41.85 2.35
CA LYS A 99 55.63 -40.88 1.27
C LYS A 99 54.40 -41.26 0.44
N ASN A 100 54.31 -42.51 -0.02
CA ASN A 100 53.17 -42.99 -0.83
C ASN A 100 51.83 -42.89 -0.07
N ALA A 101 51.83 -43.19 1.24
CA ALA A 101 50.65 -43.04 2.08
C ALA A 101 50.24 -41.56 2.21
N LEU A 102 51.19 -40.65 2.41
CA LEU A 102 50.95 -39.22 2.46
C LEU A 102 50.45 -38.67 1.13
N ASP A 103 51.04 -39.07 -0.01
CA ASP A 103 50.61 -38.65 -1.34
C ASP A 103 49.15 -39.04 -1.61
N THR A 104 48.74 -40.25 -1.19
CA THR A 104 47.35 -40.71 -1.28
C THR A 104 46.44 -39.85 -0.40
N ALA A 105 46.79 -39.66 0.87
CA ALA A 105 46.01 -38.86 1.81
C ALA A 105 45.87 -37.38 1.37
N ILE A 106 46.94 -36.78 0.82
CA ILE A 106 46.93 -35.43 0.27
C ILE A 106 46.01 -35.32 -0.94
N THR A 107 46.00 -36.34 -1.81
CA THR A 107 45.11 -36.36 -2.97
C THR A 107 43.65 -36.33 -2.54
N ASP A 108 43.28 -37.15 -1.55
CA ASP A 108 41.93 -37.17 -0.99
C ASP A 108 41.59 -35.85 -0.28
N LEU A 109 42.50 -35.34 0.56
CA LEU A 109 42.31 -34.07 1.27
C LEU A 109 42.19 -32.87 0.34
N ARG A 110 42.87 -32.87 -0.81
CA ARG A 110 42.72 -31.82 -1.84
C ARG A 110 41.32 -31.82 -2.44
N ALA A 111 40.78 -33.00 -2.74
CA ALA A 111 39.40 -33.13 -3.22
C ALA A 111 38.40 -32.64 -2.16
N ASP A 112 38.58 -33.05 -0.90
CA ASP A 112 37.75 -32.62 0.22
C ASP A 112 37.84 -31.10 0.45
N ALA A 113 39.04 -30.52 0.36
CA ALA A 113 39.26 -29.08 0.53
C ALA A 113 38.58 -28.27 -0.58
N ALA A 114 38.62 -28.75 -1.83
CA ALA A 114 37.92 -28.12 -2.94
C ALA A 114 36.40 -28.16 -2.76
N GLN A 115 35.86 -29.30 -2.32
CA GLN A 115 34.42 -29.42 -2.02
C GLN A 115 34.02 -28.52 -0.85
N ALA A 116 34.77 -28.54 0.25
CA ALA A 116 34.48 -27.71 1.42
C ALA A 116 34.57 -26.20 1.11
N THR A 117 35.43 -25.81 0.18
CA THR A 117 35.48 -24.42 -0.33
C THR A 117 34.21 -24.06 -1.08
N THR A 118 33.78 -24.93 -2.01
CA THR A 118 32.54 -24.74 -2.77
C THR A 118 31.31 -24.65 -1.86
N ASP A 119 31.25 -25.51 -0.84
CA ASP A 119 30.15 -25.53 0.14
C ASP A 119 30.13 -24.23 0.97
N ALA A 120 31.30 -23.76 1.41
CA ALA A 120 31.42 -22.51 2.18
C ALA A 120 31.01 -21.28 1.37
N ASP A 121 31.42 -21.20 0.10
CA ASP A 121 31.05 -20.11 -0.79
C ASP A 121 29.54 -20.11 -1.06
N THR A 122 28.96 -21.29 -1.35
CA THR A 122 27.52 -21.44 -1.56
C THR A 122 26.71 -21.04 -0.31
N ALA A 123 27.16 -21.43 0.87
CA ALA A 123 26.51 -21.07 2.13
C ALA A 123 26.58 -19.55 2.38
N LYS A 124 27.73 -18.92 2.09
CA LYS A 124 27.90 -17.47 2.20
C LYS A 124 27.00 -16.71 1.23
N ASP A 125 26.91 -17.13 -0.01
CA ASP A 125 26.04 -16.51 -1.01
C ASP A 125 24.57 -16.61 -0.60
N SER A 126 24.15 -17.79 -0.13
CA SER A 126 22.80 -18.01 0.41
C SER A 126 22.50 -17.07 1.58
N LEU A 127 23.46 -16.88 2.49
CA LEU A 127 23.32 -15.98 3.64
C LEU A 127 23.17 -14.51 3.20
N ILE A 128 23.94 -14.07 2.21
CA ILE A 128 23.85 -12.72 1.63
C ILE A 128 22.49 -12.51 0.96
N GLN A 129 22.02 -13.50 0.21
CA GLN A 129 20.72 -13.44 -0.45
C GLN A 129 19.58 -13.31 0.57
N VAL A 130 19.56 -14.15 1.62
CA VAL A 130 18.53 -14.06 2.67
C VAL A 130 18.57 -12.71 3.37
N LYS A 131 19.77 -12.17 3.64
CA LYS A 131 19.89 -10.81 4.18
C LYS A 131 19.27 -9.77 3.25
N SER A 132 19.55 -9.84 1.95
CA SER A 132 18.99 -8.92 0.96
C SER A 132 17.46 -9.00 0.91
N GLU A 133 16.88 -10.20 0.96
CA GLU A 133 15.42 -10.35 0.98
C GLU A 133 14.79 -9.80 2.26
N ILE A 134 15.43 -9.99 3.42
CA ILE A 134 15.00 -9.35 4.68
C ILE A 134 14.99 -7.83 4.56
N ASP A 135 16.03 -7.25 3.97
CA ASP A 135 16.15 -5.81 3.80
C ASP A 135 15.10 -5.27 2.80
N LYS A 136 14.80 -6.01 1.73
CA LYS A 136 13.70 -5.70 0.80
C LYS A 136 12.34 -5.73 1.50
N LEU A 137 12.07 -6.76 2.30
CA LEU A 137 10.80 -6.91 3.01
C LEU A 137 10.58 -5.79 4.03
N LYS A 138 11.65 -5.33 4.71
CA LYS A 138 11.59 -4.15 5.59
C LYS A 138 11.23 -2.88 4.81
N ALA A 139 11.89 -2.64 3.67
CA ALA A 139 11.60 -1.47 2.84
C ALA A 139 10.18 -1.51 2.25
N GLU A 140 9.71 -2.71 1.86
CA GLU A 140 8.35 -2.91 1.39
C GLU A 140 7.32 -2.60 2.49
N LYS A 141 7.53 -3.12 3.71
CA LYS A 141 6.69 -2.78 4.86
C LYS A 141 6.58 -1.27 5.03
N ASP A 142 7.71 -0.56 5.09
CA ASP A 142 7.73 0.88 5.32
C ASP A 142 6.97 1.64 4.22
N ARG A 143 7.15 1.22 2.96
CA ARG A 143 6.42 1.77 1.81
C ARG A 143 4.91 1.52 1.93
N MET A 144 4.50 0.30 2.27
CA MET A 144 3.08 -0.07 2.38
C MET A 144 2.40 0.64 3.54
N LEU A 145 3.07 0.78 4.69
CA LEU A 145 2.54 1.55 5.83
C LEU A 145 2.37 3.02 5.47
N ALA A 146 3.35 3.64 4.80
CA ALA A 146 3.22 5.03 4.33
C ALA A 146 2.05 5.22 3.35
N GLN A 147 1.84 4.27 2.43
CA GLN A 147 0.71 4.27 1.51
C GLN A 147 -0.62 4.10 2.26
N MET A 148 -0.68 3.20 3.24
CA MET A 148 -1.86 2.98 4.08
C MET A 148 -2.23 4.25 4.86
N HIS A 149 -1.26 4.91 5.52
CA HIS A 149 -1.50 6.17 6.22
C HIS A 149 -1.96 7.28 5.27
N SER A 150 -1.38 7.36 4.07
CA SER A 150 -1.81 8.31 3.05
C SER A 150 -3.26 8.06 2.59
N ALA A 151 -3.63 6.80 2.40
CA ALA A 151 -5.00 6.41 2.04
C ALA A 151 -5.98 6.70 3.18
N GLN A 152 -5.62 6.40 4.42
CA GLN A 152 -6.43 6.72 5.61
C GLN A 152 -6.66 8.23 5.75
N ALA A 153 -5.62 9.05 5.51
CA ALA A 153 -5.75 10.50 5.52
C ALA A 153 -6.72 11.00 4.44
N ARG A 154 -6.65 10.46 3.22
CA ARG A 154 -7.58 10.79 2.13
C ARG A 154 -9.03 10.41 2.47
N ILE A 155 -9.25 9.22 3.01
CA ILE A 155 -10.58 8.76 3.44
C ILE A 155 -11.13 9.68 4.54
N LYS A 156 -10.30 10.06 5.51
CA LYS A 156 -10.70 10.99 6.58
C LYS A 156 -11.07 12.37 6.04
N ILE A 157 -10.29 12.91 5.11
CA ILE A 157 -10.58 14.19 4.44
C ILE A 157 -11.90 14.07 3.67
N GLN A 158 -12.10 13.02 2.88
CA GLN A 158 -13.35 12.81 2.13
C GLN A 158 -14.55 12.75 3.07
N GLY A 159 -14.49 11.96 4.15
CA GLY A 159 -15.58 11.87 5.12
C GLY A 159 -15.86 13.20 5.84
N GLN A 160 -14.82 14.01 6.10
CA GLN A 160 -15.00 15.35 6.64
C GLN A 160 -15.64 16.31 5.61
N LEU A 161 -15.26 16.23 4.33
CA LEU A 161 -15.86 17.03 3.26
C LEU A 161 -17.32 16.65 2.99
N ASP A 162 -17.65 15.35 3.03
CA ASP A 162 -19.02 14.87 2.93
C ASP A 162 -19.87 15.38 4.11
N GLY A 163 -19.28 15.41 5.32
CA GLY A 163 -19.89 16.01 6.51
C GLY A 163 -19.98 17.54 6.50
N LEU A 164 -19.16 18.22 5.69
CA LEU A 164 -19.14 19.67 5.48
C LEU A 164 -19.92 20.09 4.21
N SER A 165 -20.66 19.18 3.58
CA SER A 165 -21.34 19.50 2.33
C SER A 165 -22.27 20.72 2.46
N VAL A 166 -21.99 21.69 1.61
CA VAL A 166 -22.63 23.01 1.51
C VAL A 166 -24.15 22.90 1.29
N ASP A 167 -24.66 21.75 0.86
CA ASP A 167 -26.09 21.52 0.61
C ASP A 167 -26.94 21.60 1.89
N ALA A 168 -26.44 21.12 3.03
CA ALA A 168 -27.16 21.22 4.31
C ALA A 168 -27.18 22.67 4.84
N GLU A 169 -26.08 23.40 4.70
CA GLU A 169 -25.96 24.80 5.15
C GLU A 169 -26.69 25.77 4.20
N VAL A 170 -26.73 25.50 2.88
CA VAL A 170 -27.49 26.29 1.90
C VAL A 170 -29.00 26.00 1.98
N GLN A 171 -29.43 24.76 2.23
CA GLN A 171 -30.85 24.47 2.50
C GLN A 171 -31.34 25.15 3.78
N ALA A 172 -30.53 25.17 4.85
CA ALA A 172 -30.87 25.86 6.09
C ALA A 172 -31.05 27.37 5.87
N LEU A 173 -30.19 28.01 5.06
CA LEU A 173 -30.33 29.42 4.69
C LEU A 173 -31.55 29.70 3.78
N GLY A 174 -31.98 28.73 2.97
CA GLY A 174 -33.22 28.80 2.19
C GLY A 174 -34.46 28.90 3.06
N ALA A 175 -34.57 28.04 4.08
CA ALA A 175 -35.69 28.05 5.03
C ALA A 175 -35.80 29.37 5.82
N VAL A 176 -34.65 29.96 6.21
CA VAL A 176 -34.61 31.27 6.87
C VAL A 176 -35.09 32.39 5.93
N ARG A 177 -34.68 32.35 4.65
CA ARG A 177 -35.12 33.33 3.64
C ARG A 177 -36.62 33.30 3.41
N ASP A 178 -37.22 32.11 3.32
CA ASP A 178 -38.65 31.95 3.12
C ASP A 178 -39.45 32.36 4.37
N HIS A 179 -38.91 32.11 5.57
CA HIS A 179 -39.50 32.60 6.81
C HIS A 179 -39.49 34.14 6.88
N ILE A 180 -38.36 34.79 6.56
CA ILE A 180 -38.28 36.26 6.51
C ILE A 180 -39.25 36.83 5.48
N LYS A 181 -39.33 36.25 4.27
CA LYS A 181 -40.30 36.70 3.26
C LYS A 181 -41.75 36.55 3.73
N SER A 182 -42.10 35.42 4.36
CA SER A 182 -43.43 35.19 4.93
C SER A 182 -43.77 36.20 6.02
N GLN A 183 -42.82 36.50 6.90
CA GLN A 183 -43.00 37.45 8.01
C GLN A 183 -43.12 38.90 7.51
N VAL A 184 -42.34 39.29 6.49
CA VAL A 184 -42.50 40.57 5.79
C VAL A 184 -43.86 40.65 5.08
N ALA A 185 -44.27 39.58 4.38
CA ALA A 185 -45.57 39.52 3.73
C ALA A 185 -46.73 39.61 4.74
N GLN A 186 -46.62 38.97 5.91
CA GLN A 186 -47.59 39.11 7.00
C GLN A 186 -47.63 40.53 7.58
N ALA A 187 -46.49 41.19 7.72
CA ALA A 187 -46.43 42.58 8.16
C ALA A 187 -47.05 43.54 7.11
N SER A 188 -46.76 43.34 5.82
CA SER A 188 -47.37 44.10 4.72
C SER A 188 -48.88 43.85 4.63
N LEU A 189 -49.32 42.60 4.75
CA LEU A 189 -50.75 42.23 4.78
C LEU A 189 -51.47 42.82 6.00
N GLY A 190 -50.83 42.85 7.17
CA GLY A 190 -51.37 43.52 8.35
C GLY A 190 -51.56 45.04 8.14
N SER A 191 -50.64 45.68 7.40
CA SER A 191 -50.77 47.09 7.04
C SER A 191 -51.88 47.34 6.00
N GLU A 192 -52.03 46.45 5.02
CA GLU A 192 -53.09 46.53 4.00
C GLU A 192 -54.47 46.20 4.58
N LEU A 193 -54.56 45.23 5.49
CA LEU A 193 -55.79 44.90 6.20
C LEU A 193 -56.25 46.06 7.09
N HIS A 194 -55.32 46.72 7.79
CA HIS A 194 -55.64 47.92 8.56
C HIS A 194 -56.20 49.05 7.67
N ASN A 195 -55.63 49.23 6.47
CA ASN A 195 -56.16 50.19 5.48
C ASN A 195 -57.53 49.76 4.94
N SER A 196 -57.73 48.47 4.65
CA SER A 196 -59.00 47.97 4.10
C SER A 196 -60.15 47.95 5.12
N ASP A 197 -59.91 47.75 6.42
CA ASP A 197 -60.94 47.86 7.46
C ASP A 197 -61.37 49.33 7.65
N LEU A 198 -60.41 50.26 7.57
CA LEU A 198 -60.68 51.71 7.52
C LEU A 198 -61.49 52.10 6.28
N ASP A 199 -61.14 51.59 5.10
CA ASP A 199 -61.86 51.86 3.86
C ASP A 199 -63.26 51.21 3.82
N VAL A 200 -63.41 50.00 4.36
CA VAL A 200 -64.72 49.35 4.51
C VAL A 200 -65.60 50.13 5.48
N ARG A 201 -65.04 50.62 6.59
CA ARG A 201 -65.75 51.53 7.52
C ARG A 201 -66.10 52.86 6.86
N LEU A 202 -65.21 53.42 6.05
CA LEU A 202 -65.43 54.67 5.32
C LEU A 202 -66.48 54.53 4.21
N ASN A 203 -66.48 53.41 3.48
CA ASN A 203 -67.51 53.10 2.48
C ASN A 203 -68.86 52.81 3.11
N LYS A 204 -68.89 52.16 4.28
CA LYS A 204 -70.14 51.96 5.03
C LYS A 204 -70.70 53.29 5.57
N LEU A 205 -69.81 54.24 5.93
CA LEU A 205 -70.19 55.61 6.29
C LEU A 205 -70.66 56.44 5.08
N ARG A 206 -70.06 56.24 3.90
CA ARG A 206 -70.49 56.88 2.65
C ARG A 206 -71.81 56.31 2.12
N GLN A 207 -72.08 55.02 2.30
CA GLN A 207 -73.38 54.43 1.97
C GLN A 207 -74.52 54.87 2.90
N SER A 208 -74.20 55.34 4.12
CA SER A 208 -75.20 55.95 5.01
C SER A 208 -75.50 57.43 4.73
N SER A 209 -74.79 58.06 3.78
CA SER A 209 -74.95 59.49 3.49
C SER A 209 -74.71 59.81 2.02
N GLY A 210 -75.77 59.88 1.20
CA GLY A 210 -75.67 60.57 -0.11
C GLY A 210 -76.52 59.97 -1.22
N SER A 211 -77.77 60.42 -1.28
CA SER A 211 -78.69 60.30 -2.41
C SER A 211 -78.19 61.04 -3.66
N VAL A 212 -78.76 60.65 -4.82
CA VAL A 212 -78.93 61.43 -6.08
C VAL A 212 -78.01 61.06 -7.28
N THR A 213 -78.67 60.48 -8.31
CA THR A 213 -78.41 60.56 -9.78
C THR A 213 -77.44 59.62 -10.53
N ALA A 214 -77.61 58.29 -10.42
CA ALA A 214 -77.11 57.34 -11.42
C ALA A 214 -78.10 57.06 -12.59
N LYS A 215 -79.35 57.56 -12.52
CA LYS A 215 -80.37 57.36 -13.56
C LYS A 215 -80.28 58.36 -14.72
N ALA A 216 -79.58 59.48 -14.58
CA ALA A 216 -79.46 60.49 -15.64
C ALA A 216 -78.39 60.16 -16.71
N GLN A 217 -77.39 59.33 -16.38
CA GLN A 217 -76.28 59.01 -17.31
C GLN A 217 -76.55 57.79 -18.23
N LEU A 218 -77.53 56.95 -17.90
CA LEU A 218 -77.81 55.71 -18.65
C LEU A 218 -78.59 55.95 -19.95
N ASP A 219 -79.48 56.95 -19.99
CA ASP A 219 -80.28 57.25 -21.18
C ASP A 219 -79.47 57.94 -22.29
N ALA A 220 -78.44 58.72 -21.92
CA ALA A 220 -77.53 59.35 -22.89
C ALA A 220 -76.72 58.32 -23.70
N MET A 221 -76.37 57.17 -23.11
CA MET A 221 -75.61 56.11 -23.80
C MET A 221 -76.47 55.23 -24.73
N LYS A 222 -77.79 55.14 -24.49
CA LYS A 222 -78.68 54.32 -25.33
C LYS A 222 -78.97 54.96 -26.69
N GLN A 223 -79.00 56.30 -26.77
CA GLN A 223 -79.24 57.00 -28.03
C GLN A 223 -78.02 56.94 -28.98
N ALA A 224 -76.80 56.83 -28.46
CA ALA A 224 -75.58 56.77 -29.27
C ALA A 224 -75.35 55.42 -29.98
N ARG A 225 -76.01 54.31 -29.56
CA ARG A 225 -75.77 52.97 -30.13
C ARG A 225 -76.70 52.57 -31.27
N ALA A 226 -77.88 53.20 -31.39
CA ALA A 226 -78.87 52.81 -32.41
C ALA A 226 -78.54 53.34 -33.82
N ALA A 227 -77.69 54.37 -33.96
CA ALA A 227 -77.36 54.98 -35.25
C ALA A 227 -76.25 54.27 -36.05
N ALA A 228 -75.61 53.22 -35.51
CA ALA A 228 -74.36 52.69 -36.05
C ALA A 228 -74.48 51.37 -36.85
N GLN A 229 -75.67 50.83 -37.14
CA GLN A 229 -75.79 49.48 -37.77
C GLN A 229 -76.78 49.34 -38.94
N ALA A 230 -77.20 50.42 -39.58
CA ALA A 230 -78.02 50.35 -40.80
C ALA A 230 -77.17 50.36 -42.08
N THR A 231 -76.82 49.15 -42.53
CA THR A 231 -76.82 48.67 -43.93
C THR A 231 -75.60 48.92 -44.85
N PRO A 232 -75.15 47.91 -45.63
CA PRO A 232 -73.89 47.88 -46.37
C PRO A 232 -74.00 47.91 -47.92
N ALA A 233 -72.83 47.84 -48.57
CA ALA A 233 -72.52 47.46 -49.97
C ALA A 233 -72.96 48.48 -51.06
N LYS A 234 -72.26 48.70 -52.18
CA LYS A 234 -71.22 48.03 -52.99
C LYS A 234 -70.73 49.17 -53.94
N THR A 235 -69.60 49.18 -54.65
CA THR A 235 -69.18 48.30 -55.74
C THR A 235 -67.88 48.87 -56.31
N LEU A 236 -67.03 47.96 -56.81
CA LEU A 236 -66.08 48.05 -57.92
C LEU A 236 -65.88 49.40 -58.61
#